data_AF-A0A1J3EEX2-F1
#
_entry.id   AF-A0A1J3EEX2-F1
#
_cell.length_a   1.000
_cell.length_b   1.000
_cell.length_c   1.000
_cell.angle_alpha   90.00
_cell.angle_beta   90.00
_cell.angle_gamma   90.00
#
_symmetry.space_group_name_H-M   'P 1'
#
loop_
_entity.id
_entity.type
_entity.pdbx_description
1 polymer ?
#
loop_
_entity_poly.entity_id
_entity_poly.type
_entity_poly.pdbx_seq_one_letter_code
_entity_poly.pdbx_strand_id
1 'polypeptide(L)'
;PDPDESVNEHVEHFFCVNHPDHYLCHQVVYNANDLAKLVSQRKAMQNWLTYYENKYERKPSNRPTTKTGYGGCWGTTVDAIDFYTSKMNDLAEKEAAERLKIMNDPKSIMPAAFVSFRSRWGTAVCAQTQQCHNPTIWLTEWAPEPRDVFWDNLAIPYVELSIRRLLTTIALFFLIFCFMIPIAFVQSLANLEGIQKVLPFLKPLIEMKTVKSVIQGFLPGIALKIFLILLPTLLMTMSQIEGYTSLSYLDRRSAEKYFWFIIVNVFLGSIITGTAFQQLKSFLEQPPTEIPKTVGVSIPMKATFFITYIMVDGWAGIAAEILRLVPLVLFHLKNAFLVKTEQDRQQAMDP
;
A
#
# COMPACT_ATOMS: atom_id res chain seq x y z
N PRO A 1 14.64 -21.72 -23.38
CA PRO A 1 14.77 -22.98 -22.65
C PRO A 1 14.86 -24.13 -23.64
N ASP A 2 15.95 -24.90 -23.57
CA ASP A 2 15.90 -26.27 -24.09
C ASP A 2 14.75 -26.99 -23.38
N PRO A 3 13.88 -27.72 -24.09
CA PRO A 3 12.68 -28.32 -23.51
C PRO A 3 12.98 -29.38 -22.44
N ASP A 4 14.23 -29.82 -22.35
CA ASP A 4 14.69 -30.91 -21.51
C ASP A 4 15.45 -30.45 -20.25
N GLU A 5 15.79 -29.15 -20.12
CA GLU A 5 16.53 -28.61 -18.97
C GLU A 5 15.61 -27.95 -17.93
N SER A 6 15.87 -28.21 -16.64
CA SER A 6 15.23 -27.46 -15.56
C SER A 6 15.69 -26.00 -15.55
N VAL A 7 14.89 -25.08 -14.98
CA VAL A 7 15.28 -23.66 -14.85
C VAL A 7 16.61 -23.52 -14.09
N ASN A 8 16.85 -24.36 -13.10
CA ASN A 8 18.06 -24.37 -12.29
C ASN A 8 19.31 -24.70 -13.13
N GLU A 9 19.26 -25.80 -13.89
CA GLU A 9 20.35 -26.20 -14.79
C GLU A 9 20.57 -25.18 -15.90
N HIS A 10 19.48 -24.63 -16.43
CA HIS A 10 19.53 -23.63 -17.50
C HIS A 10 20.23 -22.33 -17.05
N VAL A 11 19.93 -21.87 -15.82
CA VAL A 11 20.61 -20.71 -15.20
C VAL A 11 22.08 -21.01 -14.95
N GLU A 12 22.40 -22.17 -14.39
CA GLU A 12 23.79 -22.56 -14.15
C GLU A 12 24.60 -22.62 -15.45
N HIS A 13 24.09 -23.32 -16.46
CA HIS A 13 24.74 -23.43 -17.77
C HIS A 13 24.94 -22.05 -18.41
N PHE A 14 23.91 -21.20 -18.41
CA PHE A 14 23.98 -19.86 -18.98
C PHE A 14 25.08 -18.99 -18.35
N PHE A 15 25.16 -18.94 -17.01
CA PHE A 15 26.13 -18.09 -16.32
C PHE A 15 27.54 -18.69 -16.28
N CYS A 16 27.68 -20.02 -16.25
CA CYS A 16 28.97 -20.68 -16.37
C CYS A 16 29.62 -20.44 -17.74
N VAL A 17 28.84 -20.41 -18.82
CA VAL A 17 29.35 -20.16 -20.17
C VAL A 17 29.66 -18.68 -20.40
N ASN A 18 28.76 -17.78 -19.99
CA ASN A 18 28.90 -16.36 -20.31
C ASN A 18 29.73 -15.57 -19.28
N HIS A 19 29.79 -16.02 -18.02
CA HIS A 19 30.48 -15.34 -16.91
C HIS A 19 31.33 -16.29 -16.05
N PRO A 20 32.21 -17.12 -16.65
CA PRO A 20 32.89 -18.23 -15.97
C PRO A 20 33.71 -17.82 -14.74
N ASP A 21 34.46 -16.72 -14.82
CA ASP A 21 35.37 -16.29 -13.76
C ASP A 21 34.68 -15.53 -12.62
N HIS A 22 33.43 -15.11 -12.83
CA HIS A 22 32.70 -14.25 -11.92
C HIS A 22 31.49 -14.92 -11.29
N TYR A 23 30.88 -15.89 -11.95
CA TYR A 23 29.74 -16.62 -11.42
C TYR A 23 30.10 -17.31 -10.09
N LEU A 24 29.21 -17.18 -9.09
CA LEU A 24 29.38 -17.80 -7.77
C LEU A 24 28.30 -18.84 -7.51
N CYS A 25 27.04 -18.42 -7.53
CA CYS A 25 25.88 -19.28 -7.31
C CYS A 25 24.60 -18.57 -7.77
N HIS A 26 23.50 -19.31 -7.79
CA HIS A 26 22.18 -18.74 -8.00
C HIS A 26 21.16 -19.38 -7.05
N GLN A 27 20.03 -18.69 -6.87
CA GLN A 27 18.88 -19.17 -6.12
C GLN A 27 17.64 -18.97 -6.96
N VAL A 28 17.02 -20.07 -7.38
CA VAL A 28 15.77 -20.03 -8.16
C VAL A 28 14.60 -19.57 -7.29
N VAL A 29 13.69 -18.82 -7.89
CA VAL A 29 12.45 -18.37 -7.28
C VAL A 29 11.38 -19.45 -7.41
N TYR A 30 10.69 -19.73 -6.31
CA TYR A 30 9.56 -20.66 -6.28
C TYR A 30 8.28 -19.90 -5.93
N ASN A 31 7.15 -20.33 -6.49
CA ASN A 31 5.84 -19.86 -6.08
C ASN A 31 5.49 -20.44 -4.70
N ALA A 32 5.79 -19.67 -3.66
CA ALA A 32 5.61 -20.05 -2.27
C ALA A 32 4.51 -19.24 -1.56
N ASN A 33 3.58 -18.62 -2.31
CA ASN A 33 2.57 -17.71 -1.72
C ASN A 33 1.65 -18.44 -0.72
N ASP A 34 1.18 -19.65 -1.06
CA ASP A 34 0.37 -20.47 -0.16
C ASP A 34 1.18 -20.95 1.06
N LEU A 35 2.44 -21.32 0.85
CA LEU A 35 3.35 -21.70 1.92
C LEU A 35 3.61 -20.53 2.88
N ALA A 36 3.85 -19.32 2.36
CA ALA A 36 4.04 -18.11 3.16
C ALA A 36 2.78 -17.79 4.00
N LYS A 37 1.59 -18.00 3.42
CA LYS A 37 0.32 -17.89 4.15
C LYS A 37 0.20 -18.91 5.28
N LEU A 38 0.58 -20.16 5.06
CA LEU A 38 0.59 -21.18 6.12
C LEU A 38 1.62 -20.85 7.23
N VAL A 39 2.81 -20.41 6.86
CA VAL A 39 3.88 -20.01 7.81
C VAL A 39 3.42 -18.83 8.66
N SER A 40 2.80 -17.80 8.06
CA SER A 40 2.28 -16.65 8.80
C SER A 40 1.14 -17.04 9.76
N GLN A 41 0.22 -17.91 9.33
CA GLN A 41 -0.82 -18.48 10.20
C GLN A 41 -0.21 -19.26 11.37
N ARG A 42 0.80 -20.10 11.12
CA ARG A 42 1.48 -20.87 12.17
C ARG A 42 2.18 -19.95 13.17
N LYS A 43 2.89 -18.90 12.71
CA LYS A 43 3.49 -17.88 13.58
C LYS A 43 2.42 -17.18 14.44
N ALA A 44 1.28 -16.83 13.87
CA ALA A 44 0.18 -16.25 14.64
C ALA A 44 -0.34 -17.22 15.72
N MET A 45 -0.52 -18.51 15.39
CA MET A 45 -0.94 -19.53 16.36
C MET A 45 0.11 -19.76 17.45
N GLN A 46 1.40 -19.70 17.12
CA GLN A 46 2.50 -19.77 18.10
C GLN A 46 2.38 -18.63 19.13
N ASN A 47 2.11 -17.41 18.71
CA ASN A 47 1.94 -16.29 19.64
C ASN A 47 0.77 -16.52 20.61
N TRP A 48 -0.33 -17.11 20.12
CA TRP A 48 -1.46 -17.50 20.96
C TRP A 48 -1.11 -18.62 21.94
N LEU A 49 -0.34 -19.62 21.51
CA LEU A 49 0.14 -20.70 22.38
C LEU A 49 1.02 -20.14 23.50
N THR A 50 2.04 -19.34 23.16
CA THR A 50 2.93 -18.68 24.13
C THR A 50 2.14 -17.82 25.12
N TYR A 51 1.07 -17.14 24.69
CA TYR A 51 0.19 -16.42 25.60
C TYR A 51 -0.48 -17.31 26.65
N TYR A 52 -1.07 -18.42 26.21
CA TYR A 52 -1.80 -19.31 27.12
C TYR A 52 -0.86 -20.07 28.05
N GLU A 53 0.33 -20.43 27.58
CA GLU A 53 1.41 -20.97 28.42
C GLU A 53 1.82 -19.98 29.51
N ASN A 54 2.16 -18.74 29.15
CA ASN A 54 2.48 -17.68 30.12
C ASN A 54 1.34 -17.45 31.12
N LYS A 55 0.08 -17.56 30.69
CA LYS A 55 -1.09 -17.42 31.56
C LYS A 55 -1.20 -18.58 32.56
N TYR A 56 -0.88 -19.80 32.12
CA TYR A 56 -0.84 -20.98 32.98
C TYR A 56 0.33 -20.93 33.96
N GLU A 57 1.53 -20.52 33.53
CA GLU A 57 2.69 -20.34 34.42
C GLU A 57 2.42 -19.32 35.54
N ARG A 58 1.71 -18.23 35.24
CA ARG A 58 1.30 -17.23 36.26
C ARG A 58 0.29 -17.77 37.26
N LYS A 59 -0.57 -18.72 36.86
CA LYS A 59 -1.63 -19.30 37.69
C LYS A 59 -1.78 -20.79 37.39
N PRO A 60 -0.89 -21.65 37.93
CA PRO A 60 -0.84 -23.07 37.57
C PRO A 60 -2.05 -23.87 38.08
N SER A 61 -2.83 -23.30 38.99
CA SER A 61 -4.02 -23.96 39.56
C SER A 61 -5.16 -24.16 38.58
N ASN A 62 -5.28 -23.33 37.52
CA ASN A 62 -6.37 -23.43 36.54
C ASN A 62 -5.81 -23.44 35.11
N ARG A 63 -6.06 -24.51 34.36
CA ARG A 63 -5.73 -24.57 32.92
C ARG A 63 -6.61 -23.59 32.13
N PRO A 64 -6.00 -22.78 31.24
CA PRO A 64 -6.75 -21.79 30.47
C PRO A 64 -7.59 -22.47 29.39
N THR A 65 -8.85 -22.06 29.28
CA THR A 65 -9.77 -22.54 28.24
C THR A 65 -10.00 -21.48 27.16
N THR A 66 -10.19 -21.92 25.92
CA THR A 66 -10.61 -21.08 24.79
C THR A 66 -11.87 -21.67 24.15
N LYS A 67 -12.54 -20.92 23.27
CA LYS A 67 -13.62 -21.45 22.43
C LYS A 67 -13.12 -21.66 21.01
N THR A 68 -13.69 -22.64 20.32
CA THR A 68 -13.25 -23.07 18.97
C THR A 68 -13.63 -22.13 17.83
N GLY A 69 -14.58 -21.22 18.02
CA GLY A 69 -15.08 -20.30 16.99
C GLY A 69 -14.21 -19.06 16.77
N TYR A 70 -14.62 -18.25 15.79
CA TYR A 70 -13.88 -17.07 15.36
C TYR A 70 -13.60 -16.11 16.53
N GLY A 71 -12.32 -15.72 16.70
CA GLY A 71 -11.88 -14.84 17.76
C GLY A 71 -12.03 -15.39 19.19
N GLY A 72 -12.31 -16.68 19.37
CA GLY A 72 -12.55 -17.28 20.69
C GLY A 72 -13.92 -16.93 21.30
N CYS A 73 -14.84 -16.37 20.51
CA CYS A 73 -16.13 -15.88 21.03
C CYS A 73 -17.21 -16.97 21.09
N TRP A 74 -17.27 -17.84 20.08
CA TRP A 74 -18.35 -18.82 19.87
C TRP A 74 -17.81 -20.26 19.86
N GLY A 75 -18.68 -21.26 20.02
CA GLY A 75 -18.31 -22.68 19.97
C GLY A 75 -18.06 -23.32 21.33
N THR A 76 -17.53 -24.54 21.31
CA THR A 76 -17.27 -25.38 22.48
C THR A 76 -16.04 -24.91 23.24
N THR A 77 -16.13 -24.90 24.57
CA THR A 77 -15.01 -24.59 25.46
C THR A 77 -14.04 -25.76 25.49
N VAL A 78 -12.79 -25.53 25.13
CA VAL A 78 -11.71 -26.52 25.08
C VAL A 78 -10.47 -25.99 25.81
N ASP A 79 -9.56 -26.88 26.19
CA ASP A 79 -8.25 -26.48 26.72
C ASP A 79 -7.50 -25.69 25.64
N ALA A 80 -7.06 -24.48 25.97
CA ALA A 80 -6.41 -23.62 25.00
C ALA A 80 -5.04 -24.16 24.59
N ILE A 81 -4.24 -24.66 25.53
CA ILE A 81 -2.87 -25.11 25.25
C ILE A 81 -2.91 -26.32 24.32
N ASP A 82 -3.74 -27.32 24.65
CA ASP A 82 -3.86 -28.53 23.83
C ASP A 82 -4.45 -28.22 22.44
N PHE A 83 -5.44 -27.30 22.38
CA PHE A 83 -6.04 -26.86 21.11
C PHE A 83 -5.03 -26.16 20.19
N TYR A 84 -4.29 -25.16 20.68
CA TYR A 84 -3.30 -24.45 19.86
C TYR A 84 -2.10 -25.35 19.51
N THR A 85 -1.72 -26.28 20.39
CA THR A 85 -0.68 -27.28 20.09
C THR A 85 -1.11 -28.18 18.95
N SER A 86 -2.33 -28.72 19.00
CA SER A 86 -2.89 -29.52 17.90
C SER A 86 -2.97 -28.71 16.61
N LYS A 87 -3.47 -27.47 16.65
CA LYS A 87 -3.55 -26.61 15.47
C LYS A 87 -2.19 -26.29 14.87
N MET A 88 -1.16 -26.10 15.70
CA MET A 88 0.20 -25.87 15.24
C MET A 88 0.76 -27.12 14.55
N ASN A 89 0.52 -28.32 15.10
CA ASN A 89 0.93 -29.58 14.49
C ASN A 89 0.23 -29.79 13.15
N ASP A 90 -1.09 -29.57 13.06
CA ASP A 90 -1.84 -29.63 11.81
C ASP A 90 -1.27 -28.68 10.75
N LEU A 91 -0.90 -27.45 11.16
CA LEU A 91 -0.29 -26.47 10.25
C LEU A 91 1.12 -26.86 9.84
N ALA A 92 1.91 -27.45 10.74
CA ALA A 92 3.25 -27.92 10.44
C ALA A 92 3.24 -29.09 9.44
N GLU A 93 2.28 -30.01 9.56
CA GLU A 93 2.08 -31.10 8.60
C GLU A 93 1.69 -30.55 7.22
N LYS A 94 0.76 -29.59 7.17
CA LYS A 94 0.39 -28.90 5.91
C LYS A 94 1.56 -28.12 5.30
N GLU A 95 2.37 -27.46 6.13
CA GLU A 95 3.57 -26.74 5.71
C GLU A 95 4.57 -27.71 5.07
N ALA A 96 4.81 -28.86 5.70
CA ALA A 96 5.71 -29.90 5.17
C ALA A 96 5.17 -30.49 3.85
N ALA A 97 3.87 -30.76 3.76
CA ALA A 97 3.23 -31.26 2.54
C ALA A 97 3.33 -30.25 1.38
N GLU A 98 3.04 -28.96 1.63
CA GLU A 98 3.18 -27.93 0.60
C GLU A 98 4.64 -27.69 0.20
N ARG A 99 5.61 -27.78 1.12
CA ARG A 99 7.04 -27.72 0.78
C ARG A 99 7.44 -28.84 -0.18
N LEU A 100 7.03 -30.08 0.10
CA LEU A 100 7.31 -31.23 -0.77
C LEU A 100 6.64 -31.06 -2.15
N LYS A 101 5.42 -30.52 -2.17
CA LYS A 101 4.71 -30.22 -3.42
C LYS A 101 5.45 -29.18 -4.25
N ILE A 102 5.91 -28.08 -3.66
CA ILE A 102 6.67 -27.04 -4.36
C ILE A 102 8.01 -27.58 -4.91
N MET A 103 8.69 -28.45 -4.15
CA MET A 103 9.96 -29.05 -4.58
C MET A 103 9.79 -30.06 -5.72
N ASN A 104 8.66 -30.78 -5.75
CA ASN A 104 8.41 -31.83 -6.74
C ASN A 104 7.64 -31.33 -7.98
N ASP A 105 6.93 -30.21 -7.88
CA ASP A 105 6.14 -29.66 -8.99
C ASP A 105 6.98 -28.66 -9.82
N PRO A 106 7.36 -29.01 -11.07
CA PRO A 106 8.10 -28.10 -11.93
C PRO A 106 7.31 -26.82 -12.25
N LYS A 107 5.98 -26.83 -12.16
CA LYS A 107 5.15 -25.63 -12.41
C LYS A 107 5.26 -24.59 -11.30
N SER A 108 5.70 -25.01 -10.11
CA SER A 108 5.94 -24.11 -8.98
C SER A 108 7.26 -23.34 -9.12
N ILE A 109 8.12 -23.74 -10.06
CA ILE A 109 9.39 -23.06 -10.35
C ILE A 109 9.11 -21.88 -11.26
N MET A 110 9.43 -20.67 -10.79
CA MET A 110 9.29 -19.46 -11.59
C MET A 110 10.49 -19.31 -12.51
N PRO A 111 10.34 -18.78 -13.74
CA PRO A 111 11.44 -18.46 -14.64
C PRO A 111 12.17 -17.18 -14.19
N ALA A 112 12.62 -17.16 -12.93
CA ALA A 112 13.34 -16.08 -12.28
C ALA A 112 14.31 -16.66 -11.26
N ALA A 113 15.49 -16.04 -11.11
CA ALA A 113 16.50 -16.44 -10.16
C ALA A 113 17.31 -15.24 -9.67
N PHE A 114 17.76 -15.31 -8.42
CA PHE A 114 18.78 -14.41 -7.90
C PHE A 114 20.15 -14.98 -8.22
N VAL A 115 21.00 -14.21 -8.90
CA VAL A 115 22.34 -14.66 -9.30
C VAL A 115 23.37 -13.86 -8.54
N SER A 116 24.33 -14.56 -7.93
CA SER A 116 25.43 -13.98 -7.18
C SER A 116 26.75 -14.17 -7.92
N PHE A 117 27.60 -13.14 -7.83
CA PHE A 117 28.93 -13.13 -8.43
C PHE A 117 30.00 -12.95 -7.35
N ARG A 118 31.22 -13.41 -7.63
CA ARG A 118 32.39 -13.28 -6.75
C ARG A 118 32.83 -11.82 -6.56
N SER A 119 32.59 -10.97 -7.55
CA SER A 119 32.99 -9.57 -7.54
C SER A 119 31.81 -8.64 -7.84
N ARG A 120 31.78 -7.47 -7.18
CA ARG A 120 30.79 -6.41 -7.44
C ARG A 120 30.86 -5.88 -8.87
N TRP A 121 32.06 -5.88 -9.45
CA TRP A 121 32.28 -5.49 -10.84
C TRP A 121 31.58 -6.46 -11.80
N GLY A 122 31.72 -7.78 -11.60
CA GLY A 122 31.03 -8.78 -12.41
C GLY A 122 29.50 -8.65 -12.33
N THR A 123 28.97 -8.40 -11.13
CA THR A 123 27.55 -8.09 -10.95
C THR A 123 27.13 -6.85 -11.74
N ALA A 124 27.92 -5.77 -11.68
CA ALA A 124 27.61 -4.52 -12.39
C ALA A 124 27.60 -4.68 -13.90
N VAL A 125 28.54 -5.45 -14.45
CA VAL A 125 28.56 -5.78 -15.88
C VAL A 125 27.32 -6.58 -16.26
N CYS A 126 26.96 -7.61 -15.49
CA CYS A 126 25.79 -8.44 -15.78
C CYS A 126 24.47 -7.66 -15.69
N ALA A 127 24.29 -6.81 -14.66
CA ALA A 127 23.06 -6.05 -14.45
C ALA A 127 22.85 -4.89 -15.45
N GLN A 128 23.90 -4.46 -16.16
CA GLN A 128 23.82 -3.34 -17.11
C GLN A 128 23.90 -3.76 -18.58
N THR A 129 24.24 -5.01 -18.86
CA THR A 129 24.40 -5.51 -20.23
C THR A 129 23.22 -6.37 -20.65
N GLN A 130 22.83 -6.25 -21.91
CA GLN A 130 21.84 -7.13 -22.53
C GLN A 130 22.45 -8.53 -22.69
N GLN A 131 21.86 -9.53 -22.04
CA GLN A 131 22.42 -10.88 -21.98
C GLN A 131 22.18 -11.72 -23.24
N CYS A 132 21.10 -11.45 -24.00
CA CYS A 132 20.76 -12.22 -25.19
C CYS A 132 20.18 -11.34 -26.30
N HIS A 133 20.12 -11.88 -27.53
CA HIS A 133 19.62 -11.14 -28.71
C HIS A 133 18.16 -10.65 -28.54
N ASN A 134 17.32 -11.39 -27.82
CA ASN A 134 15.94 -11.00 -27.56
C ASN A 134 15.87 -10.10 -26.31
N PRO A 135 15.40 -8.84 -26.41
CA PRO A 135 15.33 -7.91 -25.29
C PRO A 135 14.28 -8.27 -24.23
N THR A 136 13.46 -9.31 -24.44
CA THR A 136 12.42 -9.72 -23.47
C THR A 136 12.79 -10.97 -22.66
N ILE A 137 13.97 -11.55 -22.90
CA ILE A 137 14.45 -12.77 -22.25
C ILE A 137 15.77 -12.46 -21.53
N TRP A 138 16.04 -13.16 -20.42
CA TRP A 138 17.23 -12.94 -19.58
C TRP A 138 17.39 -11.47 -19.15
N LEU A 139 16.27 -10.88 -18.73
CA LEU A 139 16.24 -9.53 -18.17
C LEU A 139 16.98 -9.54 -16.84
N THR A 140 18.04 -8.73 -16.75
CA THR A 140 18.83 -8.56 -15.53
C THR A 140 18.45 -7.24 -14.86
N GLU A 141 18.15 -7.31 -13.58
CA GLU A 141 17.88 -6.15 -12.73
C GLU A 141 18.73 -6.26 -11.47
N TRP A 142 19.02 -5.11 -10.85
CA TRP A 142 19.69 -5.09 -9.56
C TRP A 142 18.77 -5.71 -8.51
N ALA A 143 19.20 -6.82 -7.91
CA ALA A 143 18.45 -7.45 -6.84
C ALA A 143 18.37 -6.48 -5.63
N PRO A 144 17.16 -6.21 -5.10
CA PRO A 144 17.00 -5.40 -3.90
C PRO A 144 17.54 -6.15 -2.68
N GLU A 145 17.74 -5.42 -1.57
CA GLU A 145 18.10 -6.04 -0.29
C GLU A 145 17.05 -7.11 0.08
N PRO A 146 17.42 -8.26 0.68
CA PRO A 146 16.46 -9.31 1.04
C PRO A 146 15.25 -8.86 1.86
N ARG A 147 15.38 -7.75 2.62
CA ARG A 147 14.28 -7.13 3.39
C ARG A 147 13.38 -6.23 2.54
N ASP A 148 13.89 -5.70 1.44
CA ASP A 148 13.17 -4.86 0.47
C ASP A 148 12.48 -5.69 -0.63
N VAL A 149 12.81 -6.98 -0.75
CA VAL A 149 12.14 -7.89 -1.69
C VAL A 149 10.67 -8.07 -1.29
N PHE A 150 9.76 -7.75 -2.22
CA PHE A 150 8.35 -8.06 -2.09
C PHE A 150 8.05 -9.42 -2.73
N TRP A 151 8.11 -10.47 -1.90
CA TRP A 151 8.08 -11.87 -2.34
C TRP A 151 6.80 -12.27 -3.07
N ASP A 152 5.65 -11.73 -2.68
CA ASP A 152 4.34 -12.12 -3.23
C ASP A 152 4.23 -11.88 -4.75
N ASN A 153 4.95 -10.87 -5.27
CA ASN A 153 4.94 -10.49 -6.67
C ASN A 153 5.97 -11.22 -7.54
N LEU A 154 6.94 -11.92 -6.95
CA LEU A 154 7.92 -12.70 -7.71
C LEU A 154 7.32 -13.91 -8.42
N ALA A 155 6.13 -14.35 -7.98
CA ALA A 155 5.38 -15.45 -8.58
C ALA A 155 4.53 -15.01 -9.80
N ILE A 156 4.61 -13.76 -10.25
CA ILE A 156 3.82 -13.27 -11.39
C ILE A 156 4.58 -13.52 -12.70
N PRO A 157 3.98 -14.19 -13.70
CA PRO A 157 4.59 -14.35 -15.01
C PRO A 157 4.84 -13.01 -15.71
N TYR A 158 5.99 -12.88 -16.39
CA TYR A 158 6.39 -11.63 -17.07
C TYR A 158 5.34 -11.11 -18.07
N VAL A 159 4.68 -12.01 -18.80
CA VAL A 159 3.64 -11.65 -19.79
C VAL A 159 2.42 -11.01 -19.13
N GLU A 160 2.05 -11.44 -17.92
CA GLU A 160 0.91 -10.86 -17.18
C GLU A 160 1.20 -9.44 -16.68
N LEU A 161 2.47 -9.08 -16.44
CA LEU A 161 2.85 -7.77 -15.92
C LEU A 161 2.37 -6.64 -16.83
N SER A 162 2.48 -6.81 -18.15
CA SER A 162 2.01 -5.82 -19.12
C SER A 162 0.51 -5.58 -19.03
N ILE A 163 -0.29 -6.64 -18.91
CA ILE A 163 -1.75 -6.55 -18.79
C ILE A 163 -2.14 -5.92 -17.47
N ARG A 164 -1.52 -6.35 -16.36
CA ARG A 164 -1.76 -5.78 -15.02
C ARG A 164 -1.46 -4.28 -14.98
N ARG A 165 -0.32 -3.87 -15.53
CA ARG A 165 0.05 -2.44 -15.64
C ARG A 165 -0.93 -1.65 -16.49
N LEU A 166 -1.39 -2.19 -17.62
CA LEU A 166 -2.41 -1.55 -18.44
C LEU A 166 -3.73 -1.38 -17.69
N LEU A 167 -4.21 -2.44 -17.03
CA LEU A 167 -5.44 -2.41 -16.24
C LEU A 167 -5.34 -1.42 -15.07
N THR A 168 -4.23 -1.39 -14.34
CA THR A 168 -4.03 -0.43 -13.25
C THR A 168 -3.95 1.01 -13.77
N THR A 169 -3.33 1.24 -14.93
CA THR A 169 -3.29 2.57 -15.56
C THR A 169 -4.70 3.05 -15.93
N ILE A 170 -5.52 2.17 -16.50
CA ILE A 170 -6.92 2.47 -16.81
C ILE A 170 -7.72 2.74 -15.52
N ALA A 171 -7.53 1.91 -14.49
CA ALA A 171 -8.18 2.08 -13.19
C ALA A 171 -7.78 3.41 -12.52
N LEU A 172 -6.50 3.80 -12.61
CA LEU A 172 -5.99 5.07 -12.12
C LEU A 172 -6.62 6.26 -12.86
N PHE A 173 -6.78 6.16 -14.18
CA PHE A 173 -7.47 7.19 -14.96
C PHE A 173 -8.92 7.39 -14.48
N PHE A 174 -9.67 6.30 -14.28
CA PHE A 174 -11.03 6.38 -13.74
C PHE A 174 -11.06 6.89 -12.31
N LEU A 175 -10.11 6.47 -11.46
CA LEU A 175 -9.97 6.97 -10.10
C LEU A 175 -9.79 8.49 -10.12
N ILE A 176 -8.88 9.00 -10.95
CA ILE A 176 -8.63 10.44 -11.09
C ILE A 176 -9.91 11.17 -11.52
N PHE A 177 -10.61 10.65 -12.54
CA PHE A 177 -11.85 11.28 -13.03
C PHE A 177 -12.99 11.26 -12.00
N CYS A 178 -13.23 10.13 -11.36
CA CYS A 178 -14.27 9.99 -10.33
C CYS A 178 -13.99 10.86 -9.10
N PHE A 179 -12.71 11.06 -8.74
CA PHE A 179 -12.32 11.92 -7.63
C PHE A 179 -12.53 13.42 -7.89
N MET A 180 -12.82 13.84 -9.12
CA MET A 180 -13.26 15.21 -9.38
C MET A 180 -14.56 15.57 -8.64
N ILE A 181 -15.43 14.59 -8.35
CA ILE A 181 -16.70 14.82 -7.63
C ILE A 181 -16.45 15.26 -6.18
N PRO A 182 -15.67 14.52 -5.35
CA PRO A 182 -15.25 15.01 -4.03
C PRO A 182 -14.55 16.37 -4.07
N ILE A 183 -13.68 16.62 -5.06
CA ILE A 183 -13.02 17.93 -5.21
C ILE A 183 -14.03 19.03 -5.49
N ALA A 184 -15.00 18.78 -6.37
CA ALA A 184 -16.09 19.70 -6.65
C ALA A 184 -16.89 20.05 -5.38
N PHE A 185 -17.18 19.03 -4.57
CA PHE A 185 -17.84 19.20 -3.29
C PHE A 185 -17.02 20.08 -2.34
N VAL A 186 -15.71 19.82 -2.17
CA VAL A 186 -14.82 20.66 -1.35
C VAL A 186 -14.76 22.10 -1.87
N GLN A 187 -14.68 22.29 -3.19
CA GLN A 187 -14.66 23.63 -3.80
C GLN A 187 -15.98 24.38 -3.59
N SER A 188 -17.11 23.67 -3.54
CA SER A 188 -18.39 24.28 -3.17
C SER A 188 -18.40 24.77 -1.73
N LEU A 189 -17.74 24.06 -0.80
CA LEU A 189 -17.59 24.48 0.59
C LEU A 189 -16.65 25.68 0.76
N ALA A 190 -15.78 25.97 -0.21
CA ALA A 190 -14.95 27.16 -0.18
C ALA A 190 -15.72 28.46 -0.52
N ASN A 191 -16.92 28.35 -1.12
CA ASN A 191 -17.77 29.47 -1.47
C ASN A 191 -18.99 29.58 -0.54
N LEU A 192 -19.36 30.80 -0.14
CA LEU A 192 -20.46 31.03 0.80
C LEU A 192 -21.81 30.56 0.28
N GLU A 193 -22.11 30.88 -0.98
CA GLU A 193 -23.35 30.42 -1.64
C GLU A 193 -23.38 28.90 -1.74
N GLY A 194 -22.21 28.27 -1.93
CA GLY A 194 -22.07 26.81 -1.95
C GLY A 194 -22.33 26.18 -0.59
N ILE A 195 -21.75 26.71 0.50
CA ILE A 195 -22.01 26.23 1.86
C ILE A 195 -23.50 26.33 2.20
N GLN A 196 -24.16 27.46 1.91
CA GLN A 196 -25.58 27.66 2.22
C GLN A 196 -26.50 26.69 1.48
N LYS A 197 -26.09 26.22 0.30
CA LYS A 197 -26.82 25.26 -0.53
C LYS A 197 -26.57 23.81 -0.10
N VAL A 198 -25.32 23.47 0.24
CA VAL A 198 -24.91 22.09 0.56
C VAL A 198 -25.17 21.73 2.02
N LEU A 199 -24.97 22.67 2.94
CA LEU A 199 -25.11 22.48 4.39
C LEU A 199 -26.05 23.54 4.98
N PRO A 200 -27.38 23.45 4.76
CA PRO A 200 -28.34 24.48 5.17
C PRO A 200 -28.41 24.68 6.69
N PHE A 201 -28.02 23.67 7.48
CA PHE A 201 -27.96 23.75 8.94
C PHE A 201 -26.85 24.68 9.47
N LEU A 202 -25.84 25.01 8.65
CA LEU A 202 -24.78 25.96 9.02
C LEU A 202 -25.21 27.42 8.84
N LYS A 203 -26.38 27.70 8.25
CA LYS A 203 -26.86 29.08 8.02
C LYS A 203 -26.85 29.95 9.29
N PRO A 204 -27.34 29.51 10.46
CA PRO A 204 -27.33 30.33 11.68
C PRO A 204 -25.92 30.61 12.19
N LEU A 205 -24.98 29.68 11.99
CA LEU A 205 -23.58 29.81 12.38
C LEU A 205 -22.79 30.72 11.42
N ILE A 206 -23.15 30.75 10.14
CA ILE A 206 -22.52 31.59 9.11
C ILE A 206 -22.90 33.07 9.25
N GLU A 207 -24.04 33.38 9.89
CA GLU A 207 -24.43 34.76 10.20
C GLU A 207 -23.53 35.41 11.25
N MET A 208 -22.85 34.61 12.09
CA MET A 208 -21.85 35.11 13.03
C MET A 208 -20.53 35.43 12.29
N LYS A 209 -20.20 36.73 12.21
CA LYS A 209 -19.08 37.26 11.40
C LYS A 209 -17.72 36.63 11.72
N THR A 210 -17.47 36.26 12.97
CA THR A 210 -16.23 35.60 13.44
C THR A 210 -16.16 34.12 13.09
N VAL A 211 -17.28 33.41 13.19
CA VAL A 211 -17.35 31.96 12.89
C VAL A 211 -17.30 31.73 11.38
N LYS A 212 -17.89 32.64 10.60
CA LYS A 212 -17.89 32.63 9.14
C LYS A 212 -16.49 32.52 8.52
N SER A 213 -15.54 33.35 8.97
CA SER A 213 -14.18 33.36 8.41
C SER A 213 -13.41 32.08 8.75
N VAL A 214 -13.61 31.54 9.96
CA VAL A 214 -12.98 30.28 10.39
C VAL A 214 -13.51 29.10 9.59
N ILE A 215 -14.84 28.99 9.43
CA ILE A 215 -15.45 27.91 8.66
C ILE A 215 -14.99 27.97 7.20
N GLN A 216 -15.05 29.15 6.56
CA GLN A 216 -14.69 29.28 5.15
C GLN A 216 -13.19 29.03 4.90
N GLY A 217 -12.32 29.40 5.85
CA GLY A 217 -10.88 29.21 5.72
C GLY A 217 -10.42 27.78 6.00
N PHE A 218 -10.94 27.13 7.03
CA PHE A 218 -10.38 25.85 7.52
C PHE A 218 -11.18 24.62 7.06
N LEU A 219 -12.51 24.72 6.94
CA LEU A 219 -13.37 23.57 6.65
C LEU A 219 -13.04 22.90 5.30
N PRO A 220 -12.82 23.64 4.18
CA PRO A 220 -12.49 23.01 2.91
C PRO A 220 -11.16 22.26 2.96
N GLY A 221 -10.16 22.82 3.66
CA GLY A 221 -8.84 22.20 3.83
C GLY A 221 -8.92 20.90 4.63
N ILE A 222 -9.67 20.88 5.73
CA ILE A 222 -9.90 19.68 6.54
C ILE A 222 -10.68 18.63 5.75
N ALA A 223 -11.74 19.03 5.05
CA ALA A 223 -12.54 18.13 4.22
C ALA A 223 -11.69 17.48 3.11
N LEU A 224 -10.83 18.27 2.45
CA LEU A 224 -9.89 17.74 1.44
C LEU A 224 -8.91 16.74 2.05
N LYS A 225 -8.32 17.07 3.21
CA LYS A 225 -7.38 16.19 3.90
C LYS A 225 -8.01 14.83 4.24
N ILE A 226 -9.27 14.81 4.69
CA ILE A 226 -9.99 13.56 4.97
C ILE A 226 -10.08 12.67 3.72
N PHE A 227 -10.40 13.25 2.55
CA PHE A 227 -10.41 12.49 1.29
C PHE A 227 -9.02 12.01 0.88
N LEU A 228 -7.98 12.80 1.14
CA LEU A 228 -6.60 12.45 0.78
C LEU A 228 -5.98 11.38 1.69
N ILE A 229 -6.39 11.26 2.96
CA ILE A 229 -5.83 10.25 3.89
C ILE A 229 -6.04 8.82 3.39
N LEU A 230 -7.18 8.53 2.75
CA LEU A 230 -7.46 7.19 2.21
C LEU A 230 -6.62 6.87 0.97
N LEU A 231 -6.22 7.88 0.21
CA LEU A 231 -5.70 7.72 -1.14
C LEU A 231 -4.35 7.00 -1.21
N PRO A 232 -3.33 7.28 -0.36
CA PRO A 232 -2.07 6.56 -0.38
C PRO A 232 -2.23 5.05 -0.23
N THR A 233 -3.15 4.60 0.65
CA THR A 233 -3.40 3.16 0.84
C THR A 233 -3.96 2.52 -0.43
N LEU A 234 -4.91 3.19 -1.08
CA LEU A 234 -5.49 2.73 -2.34
C LEU A 234 -4.44 2.70 -3.46
N LEU A 235 -3.64 3.75 -3.61
CA LEU A 235 -2.58 3.81 -4.63
C LEU A 235 -1.48 2.77 -4.38
N MET A 236 -1.17 2.47 -3.11
CA MET A 236 -0.23 1.40 -2.76
C MET A 236 -0.76 0.03 -3.18
N THR A 237 -2.04 -0.27 -2.92
CA THR A 237 -2.65 -1.52 -3.40
C THR A 237 -2.66 -1.63 -4.91
N MET A 238 -2.90 -0.53 -5.63
CA MET A 238 -2.80 -0.48 -7.10
C MET A 238 -1.38 -0.80 -7.58
N SER A 239 -0.35 -0.20 -6.96
CA SER A 239 1.06 -0.49 -7.28
C SER A 239 1.45 -1.94 -6.96
N GLN A 240 0.90 -2.53 -5.88
CA GLN A 240 1.13 -3.94 -5.57
C GLN A 240 0.56 -4.86 -6.67
N ILE A 241 -0.63 -4.57 -7.18
CA ILE A 241 -1.28 -5.33 -8.28
C ILE A 241 -0.48 -5.26 -9.58
N GLU A 242 0.28 -4.19 -9.83
CA GLU A 242 1.14 -4.03 -11.01
C GLU A 242 2.33 -5.01 -11.06
N GLY A 243 2.66 -5.65 -9.93
CA GLY A 243 3.65 -6.73 -9.89
C GLY A 243 5.10 -6.26 -9.77
N TYR A 244 5.38 -5.18 -9.04
CA TYR A 244 6.77 -4.80 -8.73
C TYR A 244 7.35 -5.66 -7.60
N THR A 245 8.64 -5.97 -7.70
CA THR A 245 9.34 -6.96 -6.86
C THR A 245 10.09 -6.36 -5.66
N SER A 246 10.14 -5.03 -5.57
CA SER A 246 10.83 -4.26 -4.52
C SER A 246 9.83 -3.35 -3.81
N LEU A 247 9.88 -3.31 -2.47
CA LEU A 247 9.11 -2.38 -1.64
C LEU A 247 9.49 -0.93 -1.95
N SER A 248 10.78 -0.63 -2.05
CA SER A 248 11.27 0.70 -2.44
C SER A 248 10.74 1.15 -3.80
N TYR A 249 10.65 0.23 -4.76
CA TYR A 249 10.09 0.54 -6.08
C TYR A 249 8.57 0.74 -6.03
N LEU A 250 7.85 -0.08 -5.25
CA LEU A 250 6.43 0.09 -4.99
C LEU A 250 6.14 1.48 -4.39
N ASP A 251 6.92 1.90 -3.40
CA ASP A 251 6.77 3.22 -2.76
C ASP A 251 7.00 4.35 -3.75
N ARG A 252 8.06 4.26 -4.56
CA ARG A 252 8.36 5.24 -5.61
C ARG A 252 7.21 5.36 -6.62
N ARG A 253 6.66 4.23 -7.07
CA ARG A 253 5.55 4.23 -8.05
C ARG A 253 4.24 4.68 -7.45
N SER A 254 3.97 4.36 -6.19
CA SER A 254 2.81 4.87 -5.48
C SER A 254 2.89 6.38 -5.28
N ALA A 255 4.07 6.90 -4.93
CA ALA A 255 4.32 8.33 -4.83
C ALA A 255 4.17 9.06 -6.17
N GLU A 256 4.64 8.47 -7.27
CA GLU A 256 4.47 9.02 -8.62
C GLU A 256 2.98 9.11 -9.01
N LYS A 257 2.19 8.06 -8.76
CA LYS A 257 0.73 8.09 -8.98
C LYS A 257 0.07 9.16 -8.12
N TYR A 258 0.47 9.27 -6.85
CA TYR A 258 -0.06 10.27 -5.92
C TYR A 258 0.27 11.70 -6.37
N PHE A 259 1.49 11.93 -6.86
CA PHE A 259 1.89 13.21 -7.42
C PHE A 259 1.02 13.62 -8.61
N TRP A 260 0.81 12.72 -9.58
CA TRP A 260 -0.08 12.99 -10.72
C TRP A 260 -1.52 13.23 -10.27
N PHE A 261 -1.99 12.47 -9.29
CA PHE A 261 -3.30 12.70 -8.70
C PHE A 261 -3.41 14.11 -8.09
N ILE A 262 -2.42 14.56 -7.30
CA ILE A 262 -2.41 15.90 -6.73
C ILE A 262 -2.45 16.96 -7.83
N ILE A 263 -1.62 16.84 -8.86
CA ILE A 263 -1.61 17.80 -9.98
C ILE A 263 -2.98 17.87 -10.66
N VAL A 264 -3.57 16.72 -11.01
CA VAL A 264 -4.80 16.72 -11.80
C VAL A 264 -6.03 17.06 -10.95
N ASN A 265 -6.19 16.45 -9.77
CA ASN A 265 -7.37 16.66 -8.94
C ASN A 265 -7.23 17.86 -8.02
N VAL A 266 -6.18 17.89 -7.19
CA VAL A 266 -6.05 18.92 -6.14
C VAL A 266 -5.70 20.27 -6.73
N PHE A 267 -4.80 20.33 -7.72
CA PHE A 267 -4.42 21.59 -8.36
C PHE A 267 -5.34 21.96 -9.51
N LEU A 268 -5.30 21.24 -10.64
CA LEU A 268 -6.10 21.56 -11.83
C LEU A 268 -7.60 21.43 -11.57
N GLY A 269 -8.03 20.36 -10.93
CA GLY A 269 -9.44 20.10 -10.65
C GLY A 269 -10.06 21.14 -9.73
N SER A 270 -9.33 21.57 -8.70
CA SER A 270 -9.76 22.67 -7.81
C SER A 270 -9.87 24.00 -8.54
N ILE A 271 -8.92 24.31 -9.44
CA ILE A 271 -8.97 25.52 -10.26
C ILE A 271 -10.18 25.44 -11.18
N ILE A 272 -10.27 24.43 -12.06
CA ILE A 272 -11.34 24.32 -13.06
C ILE A 272 -12.72 24.30 -12.42
N THR A 273 -12.90 23.47 -11.38
CA THR A 273 -14.21 23.33 -10.73
C THR A 273 -14.55 24.56 -9.91
N GLY A 274 -13.55 25.11 -9.22
CA GLY A 274 -13.72 26.30 -8.42
C GLY A 274 -14.05 27.53 -9.27
N THR A 275 -13.46 27.67 -10.45
CA THR A 275 -13.73 28.77 -11.39
C THR A 275 -15.10 28.58 -12.03
N ALA A 276 -15.44 27.35 -12.43
CA ALA A 276 -16.78 26.99 -12.90
C ALA A 276 -17.88 27.36 -11.89
N PHE A 277 -17.70 27.06 -10.60
CA PHE A 277 -18.70 27.41 -9.58
C PHE A 277 -18.79 28.92 -9.29
N GLN A 278 -17.66 29.63 -9.27
CA GLN A 278 -17.66 31.08 -8.97
C GLN A 278 -18.19 31.92 -10.14
N GLN A 279 -17.92 31.48 -11.37
CA GLN A 279 -18.24 32.21 -12.59
C GLN A 279 -19.38 31.53 -13.39
N LEU A 280 -20.17 30.65 -12.75
CA LEU A 280 -21.23 29.89 -13.42
C LEU A 280 -22.24 30.82 -14.10
N LYS A 281 -22.67 31.89 -13.41
CA LYS A 281 -23.61 32.88 -13.95
C LYS A 281 -23.01 33.64 -15.13
N SER A 282 -21.77 34.10 -15.03
CA SER A 282 -21.09 34.76 -16.14
C SER A 282 -20.87 33.83 -17.33
N PHE A 283 -20.59 32.54 -17.12
CA PHE A 283 -20.46 31.58 -18.22
C PHE A 283 -21.79 31.27 -18.92
N LEU A 284 -22.92 31.35 -18.22
CA LEU A 284 -24.24 31.16 -18.80
C LEU A 284 -24.75 32.41 -19.54
N GLU A 285 -24.37 33.60 -19.08
CA GLU A 285 -24.91 34.87 -19.57
C GLU A 285 -23.99 35.60 -20.58
N GLN A 286 -22.68 35.31 -20.59
CA GLN A 286 -21.70 36.00 -21.44
C GLN A 286 -21.38 35.21 -22.74
N PRO A 287 -21.00 35.92 -23.82
CA PRO A 287 -20.56 35.27 -25.05
C PRO A 287 -19.29 34.43 -24.83
N PRO A 288 -19.11 33.31 -25.56
CA PRO A 288 -17.96 32.41 -25.40
C PRO A 288 -16.58 33.08 -25.55
N THR A 289 -16.51 34.22 -26.23
CA THR A 289 -15.30 35.01 -26.44
C THR A 289 -14.68 35.55 -25.14
N GLU A 290 -15.48 35.76 -24.10
CA GLU A 290 -15.00 36.27 -22.80
C GLU A 290 -14.53 35.14 -21.86
N ILE A 291 -14.77 33.86 -22.19
CA ILE A 291 -14.40 32.71 -21.33
C ILE A 291 -12.90 32.72 -20.95
N PRO A 292 -11.94 32.90 -21.89
CA PRO A 292 -10.52 32.89 -21.53
C PRO A 292 -10.15 34.02 -20.56
N LYS A 293 -10.76 35.19 -20.70
CA LYS A 293 -10.54 36.34 -19.82
C LYS A 293 -11.10 36.09 -18.43
N THR A 294 -12.31 35.53 -18.35
CA THR A 294 -12.96 35.13 -17.09
C THR A 294 -12.15 34.06 -16.37
N VAL A 295 -11.61 33.06 -17.09
CA VAL A 295 -10.67 32.08 -16.53
C VAL A 295 -9.40 32.76 -16.00
N GLY A 296 -8.79 33.66 -16.76
CA GLY A 296 -7.59 34.39 -16.36
C GLY A 296 -7.74 35.19 -15.06
N VAL A 297 -8.88 35.83 -14.84
CA VAL A 297 -9.16 36.58 -13.59
C VAL A 297 -9.49 35.65 -12.43
N SER A 298 -10.10 34.50 -12.71
CA SER A 298 -10.57 33.56 -11.69
C SER A 298 -9.45 32.70 -11.07
N ILE A 299 -8.34 32.45 -11.77
CA ILE A 299 -7.21 31.68 -11.23
C ILE A 299 -6.58 32.37 -10.00
N PRO A 300 -6.19 33.67 -10.04
CA PRO A 300 -5.67 34.37 -8.86
C PRO A 300 -6.62 34.35 -7.65
N MET A 301 -7.94 34.38 -7.88
CA MET A 301 -8.92 34.33 -6.79
C MET A 301 -8.87 33.01 -5.99
N LYS A 302 -8.31 31.95 -6.57
CA LYS A 302 -8.12 30.65 -5.89
C LYS A 302 -6.87 30.59 -5.01
N ALA A 303 -6.00 31.58 -5.05
CA ALA A 303 -4.82 31.63 -4.19
C ALA A 303 -5.18 31.55 -2.69
N THR A 304 -6.28 32.19 -2.26
CA THR A 304 -6.74 32.14 -0.86
C THR A 304 -7.07 30.73 -0.38
N PHE A 305 -7.63 29.89 -1.26
CA PHE A 305 -7.87 28.48 -0.95
C PHE A 305 -6.55 27.71 -0.77
N PHE A 306 -5.57 27.92 -1.64
CA PHE A 306 -4.27 27.25 -1.49
C PHE A 306 -3.47 27.75 -0.28
N ILE A 307 -3.55 29.04 0.06
CA ILE A 307 -2.94 29.59 1.28
C ILE A 307 -3.50 28.90 2.52
N THR A 308 -4.83 28.78 2.60
CA THR A 308 -5.48 28.09 3.73
C THR A 308 -5.21 26.59 3.74
N TYR A 309 -5.18 25.95 2.57
CA TYR A 309 -4.78 24.54 2.43
C TYR A 309 -3.36 24.29 2.96
N ILE A 310 -2.38 25.14 2.62
CA ILE A 310 -0.99 25.01 3.11
C ILE A 310 -0.92 25.18 4.63
N MET A 311 -1.67 26.13 5.20
CA MET A 311 -1.71 26.33 6.65
C MET A 311 -2.30 25.12 7.39
N VAL A 312 -3.34 24.48 6.83
CA VAL A 312 -3.98 23.31 7.44
C VAL A 312 -3.16 22.05 7.23
N ASP A 313 -2.83 21.73 5.99
CA ASP A 313 -2.21 20.44 5.66
C ASP A 313 -0.71 20.44 5.92
N GLY A 314 -0.03 21.53 5.60
CA GLY A 314 1.40 21.70 5.84
C GLY A 314 1.69 21.96 7.32
N TRP A 315 1.30 23.11 7.86
CA TRP A 315 1.73 23.50 9.20
C TRP A 315 1.07 22.66 10.29
N ALA A 316 -0.26 22.63 10.33
CA ALA A 316 -0.97 21.87 11.36
C ALA A 316 -0.84 20.35 11.15
N GLY A 317 -0.75 19.88 9.91
CA GLY A 317 -0.52 18.46 9.61
C GLY A 317 0.80 17.94 10.13
N ILE A 318 1.92 18.61 9.84
CA ILE A 318 3.24 18.20 10.33
C ILE A 318 3.31 18.28 11.86
N ALA A 319 2.72 19.33 12.46
CA ALA A 319 2.65 19.43 13.92
C ALA A 319 1.86 18.26 14.55
N ALA A 320 0.78 17.81 13.90
CA ALA A 320 0.00 16.67 14.35
C ALA A 320 0.72 15.33 14.16
N GLU A 321 1.56 15.18 13.12
CA GLU A 321 2.36 13.97 12.90
C GLU A 321 3.38 13.72 14.00
N ILE A 322 3.94 14.76 14.62
CA ILE A 322 4.86 14.64 15.76
C ILE A 322 4.19 13.90 16.93
N LEU A 323 2.89 14.14 17.16
CA LEU A 323 2.14 13.48 18.23
C LEU A 323 1.93 11.98 17.97
N ARG A 324 2.06 11.53 16.71
CA ARG A 324 1.81 10.14 16.27
C ARG A 324 0.54 9.54 16.89
N LEU A 325 -0.57 10.29 16.83
CA LEU A 325 -1.81 9.94 17.54
C LEU A 325 -2.31 8.53 17.23
N VAL A 326 -2.27 8.11 15.97
CA VAL A 326 -2.74 6.77 15.56
C VAL A 326 -1.87 5.66 16.16
N PRO A 327 -0.53 5.64 15.95
CA PRO A 327 0.34 4.68 16.64
C PRO A 327 0.22 4.74 18.16
N LEU A 328 0.10 5.92 18.77
CA LEU A 328 -0.01 6.09 20.22
C LEU A 328 -1.28 5.42 20.78
N VAL A 329 -2.43 5.69 20.17
CA VAL A 329 -3.70 5.08 20.57
C VAL A 329 -3.67 3.57 20.33
N LEU A 330 -3.15 3.12 19.18
CA LEU A 330 -3.00 1.70 18.89
C LEU A 330 -2.05 1.00 19.85
N PHE A 331 -0.96 1.64 20.27
CA PHE A 331 -0.02 1.11 21.25
C PHE A 331 -0.69 0.90 22.61
N HIS A 332 -1.44 1.88 23.11
CA HIS A 332 -2.16 1.74 24.38
C HIS A 332 -3.28 0.70 24.29
N LEU A 333 -4.03 0.64 23.17
CA LEU A 333 -5.05 -0.38 22.95
C LEU A 333 -4.43 -1.78 22.84
N LYS A 334 -3.33 -1.93 22.08
CA LYS A 334 -2.58 -3.18 21.97
C LYS A 334 -2.08 -3.60 23.33
N ASN A 335 -1.44 -2.72 24.11
CA ASN A 335 -0.96 -3.04 25.45
C ASN A 335 -2.07 -3.43 26.42
N ALA A 336 -3.23 -2.77 26.35
CA ALA A 336 -4.35 -3.05 27.24
C ALA A 336 -5.06 -4.37 26.91
N PHE A 337 -5.21 -4.72 25.63
CA PHE A 337 -6.10 -5.81 25.20
C PHE A 337 -5.40 -6.96 24.44
N LEU A 338 -4.30 -6.69 23.73
CA LEU A 338 -3.68 -7.62 22.77
C LEU A 338 -2.28 -8.09 23.18
N VAL A 339 -1.53 -7.33 23.97
CA VAL A 339 -0.19 -7.69 24.41
C VAL A 339 -0.26 -8.75 25.49
N LYS A 340 0.45 -9.83 25.22
CA LYS A 340 0.27 -11.11 25.88
C LYS A 340 1.62 -11.74 26.21
N THR A 341 2.60 -11.50 25.35
CA THR A 341 4.00 -11.91 25.49
C THR A 341 4.92 -10.69 25.34
N GLU A 342 6.19 -10.84 25.74
CA GLU A 342 7.20 -9.78 25.56
C GLU A 342 7.49 -9.50 24.07
N GLN A 343 7.35 -10.53 23.22
CA GLN A 343 7.45 -10.38 21.77
C GLN A 343 6.30 -9.53 21.20
N ASP A 344 5.08 -9.68 21.71
CA ASP A 344 3.94 -8.83 21.29
C ASP A 344 4.16 -7.38 21.70
N ARG A 345 4.85 -7.13 22.82
CA ARG A 345 5.22 -5.79 23.24
C ARG A 345 6.24 -5.17 22.29
N GLN A 346 7.25 -5.93 21.86
CA GLN A 346 8.19 -5.48 20.84
C GLN A 346 7.50 -5.21 19.50
N GLN A 347 6.56 -6.06 19.08
CA GLN A 347 5.73 -5.84 17.88
C GLN A 347 4.77 -4.64 18.03
N ALA A 348 4.31 -4.35 19.25
CA ALA A 348 3.50 -3.15 19.51
C ALA A 348 4.34 -1.86 19.51
N MET A 349 5.64 -1.96 19.78
CA MET A 349 6.59 -0.85 19.72
C MET A 349 7.07 -0.53 18.29
N ASP A 350 6.80 -1.42 17.33
CA ASP A 350 7.01 -1.16 15.90
C ASP A 350 5.87 -0.25 15.39
N PRO A 351 6.18 0.99 14.96
CA PRO A 351 5.20 2.05 14.71
C PRO A 351 4.27 1.84 13.52
#